data_AF-A0ABD5M8H2-F1
#
_entry.id   AF-A0ABD5M8H2-F1
#
_cell.length_a   1.000
_cell.length_b   1.000
_cell.length_c   1.000
_cell.angle_alpha   90.00
_cell.angle_beta   90.00
_cell.angle_gamma   90.00
#
_symmetry.space_group_name_H-M   'P 1'
#
loop_
_entity.id
_entity.type
_entity.pdbx_description
1 polymer ?
#
loop_
_entity_poly.entity_id
_entity_poly.type
_entity_poly.pdbx_seq_one_letter_code
_entity_poly.pdbx_strand_id
1 'polypeptide(L)' 'MPDTKAGRERKGRNKRTQLQQELYEEEIDALDSDEDLPEFEPERDRPFVADELPDEE' A
#
# COMPACT_ATOMS: atom_id res chain seq x y z
N MET A 1 -12.61 -9.81 -23.66
CA MET A 1 -11.65 -10.93 -23.52
C MET A 1 -10.69 -10.63 -22.38
N PRO A 2 -10.62 -11.47 -21.35
CA PRO A 2 -9.72 -11.28 -20.20
C PRO A 2 -8.23 -11.42 -20.55
N ASP A 3 -7.87 -11.97 -21.72
CA ASP A 3 -6.48 -12.21 -22.12
C ASP A 3 -5.89 -11.18 -23.10
N THR A 4 -6.57 -10.04 -23.28
CA THR A 4 -6.00 -8.93 -24.07
C THR A 4 -5.18 -8.01 -23.17
N LYS A 5 -4.23 -7.27 -23.76
CA LYS A 5 -3.49 -6.21 -23.06
C LYS A 5 -4.44 -5.26 -22.30
N ALA A 6 -5.47 -4.79 -22.99
CA ALA A 6 -6.52 -3.94 -22.41
C ALA A 6 -7.30 -4.64 -21.27
N GLY A 7 -7.52 -5.95 -21.38
CA GLY A 7 -8.14 -6.77 -20.33
C GLY A 7 -7.27 -6.83 -19.07
N ARG A 8 -5.96 -7.09 -19.24
CA ARG A 8 -4.99 -7.12 -18.13
C ARG A 8 -4.82 -5.75 -17.48
N GLU A 9 -4.74 -4.68 -18.27
CA GLU A 9 -4.65 -3.30 -17.77
C GLU A 9 -5.91 -2.90 -16.97
N ARG A 10 -7.10 -3.27 -17.44
CA ARG A 10 -8.34 -3.03 -16.70
C ARG A 10 -8.34 -3.81 -15.38
N LYS A 11 -7.92 -5.08 -15.40
CA LYS A 11 -7.81 -5.90 -14.17
C LYS A 11 -6.81 -5.29 -13.18
N GLY A 12 -5.66 -4.82 -13.67
CA GLY A 12 -4.65 -4.14 -12.84
C GLY A 12 -5.20 -2.87 -12.20
N ARG A 13 -5.88 -2.02 -12.98
CA ARG A 13 -6.54 -0.81 -12.47
C ARG A 13 -7.61 -1.14 -11.43
N ASN A 14 -8.47 -2.11 -11.72
CA ASN A 14 -9.50 -2.54 -10.78
C ASN A 14 -8.90 -3.05 -9.47
N LYS A 15 -7.83 -3.85 -9.53
CA LYS A 15 -7.13 -4.33 -8.33
C LYS A 15 -6.55 -3.18 -7.52
N ARG A 16 -5.96 -2.17 -8.18
CA ARG A 16 -5.44 -0.98 -7.51
C ARG A 16 -6.54 -0.18 -6.84
N THR A 17 -7.69 -0.01 -7.51
CA THR A 17 -8.85 0.67 -6.92
C THR A 17 -9.43 -0.10 -5.73
N GLN A 18 -9.52 -1.44 -5.81
CA GLN A 18 -9.96 -2.27 -4.70
C GLN A 18 -9.05 -2.13 -3.49
N LEU A 19 -7.74 -2.26 -3.69
CA LEU A 19 -6.76 -2.08 -2.61
C LEU A 19 -6.85 -0.68 -1.99
N GLN A 20 -7.03 0.36 -2.81
CA GLN A 20 -7.16 1.72 -2.30
C GLN A 20 -8.43 1.90 -1.46
N GLN A 21 -9.53 1.25 -1.83
CA GLN A 21 -10.78 1.28 -1.05
C GLN A 21 -10.59 0.57 0.29
N GLU A 22 -10.01 -0.63 0.29
CA GLU A 22 -9.73 -1.40 1.51
C GLU A 22 -8.87 -0.60 2.49
N LEU A 23 -7.80 0.06 2.01
CA LEU A 23 -6.92 0.87 2.86
C LEU A 23 -7.60 2.12 3.44
N TYR A 24 -8.49 2.76 2.68
CA TYR A 24 -9.25 3.90 3.20
C TYR A 24 -10.31 3.49 4.21
N GLU A 25 -10.95 2.34 4.00
CA GLU A 25 -11.88 1.76 4.99
C GLU A 25 -11.13 1.45 6.29
N GLU A 26 -9.96 0.82 6.20
CA GLU A 26 -9.08 0.55 7.35
C GLU A 26 -8.61 1.84 8.05
N GLU A 27 -8.24 2.89 7.30
CA GLU A 27 -7.84 4.18 7.88
C GLU A 27 -8.98 4.84 8.64
N ILE A 28 -10.22 4.77 8.12
CA ILE A 28 -11.40 5.30 8.81
C ILE A 28 -11.70 4.48 10.07
N ASP A 29 -11.71 3.16 9.96
CA ASP A 29 -11.99 2.27 11.09
C ASP A 29 -10.94 2.44 12.21
N ALA A 30 -9.68 2.67 11.85
CA ALA A 30 -8.61 2.94 12.80
C ALA A 30 -8.82 4.24 13.60
N LEU A 31 -9.42 5.28 13.00
CA LEU A 31 -9.72 6.53 13.71
C LEU A 31 -10.80 6.35 14.79
N ASP A 32 -11.73 5.42 14.58
CA ASP A 32 -12.80 5.10 15.53
C ASP A 32 -12.39 4.03 16.56
N SER A 33 -11.24 3.38 16.36
CA SER A 33 -10.70 2.38 17.27
C SER A 33 -9.88 3.03 18.39
N ASP A 34 -10.15 2.65 19.64
CA ASP A 34 -9.30 2.96 20.81
C ASP A 34 -8.09 2.01 20.91
N GLU A 35 -7.74 1.29 19.83
CA GLU A 35 -6.61 0.36 19.83
C GLU A 35 -5.30 1.13 19.78
N ASP A 36 -4.37 0.77 20.68
CA ASP A 36 -3.04 1.36 20.67
C ASP A 36 -2.34 1.07 19.34
N LEU A 37 -1.64 2.07 18.81
CA LEU A 37 -0.79 1.90 17.62
C LEU A 37 0.15 0.70 17.83
N PRO A 38 0.38 -0.14 16.80
CA PRO A 38 1.31 -1.25 16.92
C PRO A 38 2.69 -0.73 17.34
N GLU A 39 3.39 -1.50 18.19
CA GLU A 39 4.75 -1.14 18.57
C GLU A 39 5.60 -1.02 17.31
N PHE A 40 6.29 0.12 17.17
CA PHE A 40 7.27 0.29 16.11
C PHE A 40 8.41 -0.71 16.36
N GLU A 41 8.40 -1.84 15.65
CA GLU A 41 9.54 -2.74 15.62
C GLU A 41 10.60 -2.15 14.70
N PRO A 42 11.74 -1.65 15.23
CA PRO A 42 12.87 -1.35 14.36
C PRO A 42 13.26 -2.66 13.69
N GLU A 43 13.13 -2.72 12.36
CA GLU A 43 13.45 -3.90 11.57
C GLU A 43 14.96 -4.17 11.64
N ARG A 44 15.42 -4.82 12.73
CA ARG A 44 16.84 -5.07 13.00
C ARG A 44 17.53 -5.87 11.88
N ASP A 45 16.75 -6.59 11.08
CA ASP A 45 17.21 -7.47 10.00
C ASP A 45 16.98 -6.91 8.59
N ARG A 46 16.37 -5.72 8.43
CA ARG A 46 16.28 -5.08 7.11
C ARG A 46 17.44 -4.11 6.94
N PRO A 47 18.32 -4.31 5.93
CA PRO A 47 19.35 -3.33 5.64
C PRO A 47 18.67 -2.00 5.26
N PHE A 48 19.10 -0.92 5.90
CA PHE A 48 18.72 0.43 5.51
C PHE A 48 19.19 0.66 4.06
N VAL A 49 18.27 0.61 3.10
CA VAL A 49 18.54 0.91 1.69
C VAL A 49 18.47 2.43 1.52
N ALA A 50 19.57 3.09 1.87
CA ALA A 50 19.73 4.54 1.72
C ALA A 50 19.78 5.00 0.25
N ASP A 51 19.90 4.06 -0.70
CA ASP A 51 20.17 4.34 -2.12
C ASP A 51 18.92 4.79 -2.91
N GLU A 52 17.76 4.92 -2.28
CA GLU A 52 16.49 5.26 -2.94
C GLU A 52 15.87 6.57 -2.44
N LEU A 53 16.67 7.51 -1.92
CA LEU A 53 16.23 8.90 -1.84
C LEU A 53 16.39 9.50 -3.26
N PRO A 54 15.31 9.84 -3.98
CA PRO A 54 15.46 10.54 -5.25
C PRO A 54 16.18 11.86 -4.96
N ASP A 55 17.27 12.11 -5.68
CA ASP A 55 17.93 13.40 -5.64
C ASP A 55 16.86 14.48 -5.93
N GLU A 56 16.72 15.44 -5.01
CA GLU A 56 15.89 16.62 -5.25
C GLU A 56 16.50 17.41 -6.42
N GLU A 57 15.91 17.33 -7.61
CA GLU A 57 16.20 18.25 -8.73
C GLU A 57 15.60 19.65 -8.50
#